data_AF-A0A524A305-F1
#
_entry.id   AF-A0A524A305-F1
#
_cell.length_a   1.000
_cell.length_b   1.000
_cell.length_c   1.000
_cell.angle_alpha   90.00
_cell.angle_beta   90.00
_cell.angle_gamma   90.00
#
_symmetry.space_group_name_H-M   'P 1'
#
loop_
_entity.id
_entity.type
_entity.pdbx_description
1 polymer ?
#
loop_
_entity_poly.entity_id
_entity_poly.type
_entity_poly.pdbx_seq_one_letter_code
_entity_poly.pdbx_strand_id
1 'polypeptide(L)'
;MTGVVIRHLAGVPVGPIAETRLFLAKVITDEDAPLKVARLNEESAPSSLTNTEGQFVFVNVEPGTYALILELPMAAMLAHDQVADRDVIVDVVADEVVELGEVSLEIPH
;
A
#
# COMPACT_ATOMS: atom_id res chain seq x y z
N MET A 1 -9.41 -6.24 2.79
CA MET A 1 -9.00 -5.17 1.87
C MET A 1 -8.34 -5.80 0.64
N THR A 2 -8.69 -5.35 -0.55
CA THR A 2 -8.21 -5.90 -1.83
C THR A 2 -7.86 -4.78 -2.80
N GLY A 3 -6.97 -5.07 -3.75
CA GLY A 3 -6.62 -4.15 -4.82
C GLY A 3 -5.62 -4.76 -5.79
N VAL A 4 -5.26 -3.98 -6.80
CA VAL A 4 -4.29 -4.35 -7.82
C VAL A 4 -3.24 -3.26 -7.89
N VAL A 5 -1.96 -3.62 -7.74
CA VAL A 5 -0.85 -2.70 -7.92
C VAL A 5 -0.22 -2.90 -9.30
N ILE A 6 -0.14 -1.81 -10.05
CA ILE A 6 0.51 -1.78 -11.36
C ILE A 6 1.72 -0.85 -11.32
N ARG A 7 2.82 -1.31 -11.90
CA ARG A 7 4.04 -0.55 -12.06
C ARG A 7 3.83 0.44 -13.20
N HIS A 8 3.93 1.71 -12.89
CA HIS A 8 3.89 2.79 -13.86
C HIS A 8 5.25 3.50 -13.85
N LEU A 9 6.03 3.34 -14.93
CA LEU A 9 7.25 4.11 -15.16
C LEU A 9 7.16 4.82 -16.50
N ALA A 10 7.60 6.07 -16.52
CA ALA A 10 7.73 6.84 -17.75
C ALA A 10 8.66 6.11 -18.75
N GLY A 11 8.09 5.69 -19.88
CA GLY A 11 8.84 5.04 -20.97
C GLY A 11 9.03 3.52 -20.84
N VAL A 12 8.46 2.88 -19.83
CA VAL A 12 8.44 1.41 -19.67
C VAL A 12 7.00 0.92 -19.81
N PRO A 13 6.73 -0.24 -20.44
CA PRO A 13 5.39 -0.80 -20.44
C PRO A 13 4.88 -0.98 -19.02
N VAL A 14 3.70 -0.43 -18.75
CA VAL A 14 2.94 -0.69 -17.52
C VAL A 14 2.76 -2.19 -17.34
N GLY A 15 3.05 -2.68 -16.14
CA GLY A 15 2.98 -4.11 -15.82
C GLY A 15 2.59 -4.33 -14.37
N PRO A 16 1.97 -5.48 -14.03
CA PRO A 16 1.61 -5.77 -12.66
C PRO A 16 2.84 -5.89 -11.77
N ILE A 17 2.74 -5.41 -10.53
CA ILE A 17 3.79 -5.59 -9.52
C ILE A 17 3.55 -6.94 -8.85
N ALA A 18 4.11 -7.99 -9.43
CA ALA A 18 3.96 -9.35 -8.95
C ALA A 18 4.99 -9.72 -7.87
N GLU A 19 4.67 -10.71 -7.04
CA GLU A 19 5.56 -11.34 -6.06
C GLU A 19 6.23 -10.33 -5.11
N THR A 20 5.54 -9.22 -4.85
CA THR A 20 6.05 -8.13 -4.02
C THR A 20 5.27 -8.09 -2.72
N ARG A 21 5.98 -7.92 -1.61
CA ARG A 21 5.34 -7.83 -0.31
C ARG A 21 4.85 -6.41 -0.07
N LEU A 22 3.59 -6.31 0.30
CA LEU A 22 2.94 -5.09 0.70
C LEU A 22 2.73 -5.11 2.20
N PHE A 23 2.90 -3.97 2.85
CA PHE A 23 2.64 -3.77 4.26
C PHE A 23 1.64 -2.65 4.49
N LEU A 24 0.87 -2.78 5.56
CA LEU A 24 0.01 -1.72 6.05
C LEU A 24 0.68 -1.05 7.26
N ALA A 25 1.19 0.16 7.05
CA ALA A 25 1.73 0.98 8.11
C ALA A 25 0.60 1.77 8.78
N LYS A 26 0.44 1.64 10.10
CA LYS A 26 -0.62 2.34 10.82
C LYS A 26 -0.33 3.83 10.82
N VAL A 27 -1.27 4.63 10.34
CA VAL A 27 -1.13 6.09 10.34
C VAL A 27 -1.57 6.61 11.69
N ILE A 28 -0.62 7.20 12.41
CA ILE A 28 -0.88 7.92 13.64
C ILE A 28 -1.12 9.37 13.25
N THR A 29 -2.37 9.78 13.36
CA THR A 29 -2.77 11.18 13.27
C THR A 29 -3.01 11.64 14.70
N ASP A 30 -2.17 12.55 15.18
CA ASP A 30 -2.38 13.20 16.47
C ASP A 30 -2.98 14.58 16.20
N GLU A 31 -4.04 14.97 16.91
CA GLU A 31 -4.71 16.27 16.69
C GLU A 31 -3.77 17.46 16.98
N ASP A 32 -2.72 17.25 17.79
CA ASP A 32 -1.71 18.27 18.12
C ASP A 32 -0.47 18.21 17.21
N ALA A 33 -0.31 17.16 16.38
CA ALA A 33 0.84 17.03 15.49
C ALA A 33 0.49 17.46 14.05
N PRO A 34 1.22 18.42 13.46
CA PRO A 34 0.99 18.82 12.07
C PRO A 34 1.40 17.75 11.05
N LEU A 35 2.06 16.67 11.48
CA LEU A 35 2.56 15.60 10.62
C LEU A 35 1.82 14.28 10.90
N LYS A 36 1.23 13.72 9.85
CA LYS A 36 0.76 12.32 9.84
C LYS A 36 1.97 11.42 9.76
N VAL A 37 2.15 10.54 10.75
CA VAL A 37 3.29 9.61 10.77
C VAL A 37 2.76 8.20 10.51
N ALA A 38 3.19 7.60 9.41
CA ALA A 38 2.96 6.18 9.15
C ALA A 38 4.01 5.37 9.91
N ARG A 39 3.57 4.58 10.89
CA ARG A 39 4.46 3.69 11.65
C ARG A 39 4.34 2.28 11.07
N LEU A 40 5.40 1.85 10.37
CA LEU A 40 5.55 0.46 9.95
C LEU A 40 6.21 -0.33 11.07
N ASN A 41 5.64 -1.47 11.43
CA ASN A 41 6.26 -2.44 12.31
C ASN A 41 6.26 -3.80 11.60
N GLU A 42 7.35 -4.17 10.93
CA GLU A 42 7.42 -5.35 10.06
C GLU A 42 7.01 -6.66 10.75
N GLU A 43 7.22 -6.76 12.07
CA GLU A 43 6.88 -7.95 12.87
C GLU A 43 5.37 -8.11 13.13
N SER A 44 4.62 -7.00 13.21
CA SER A 44 3.20 -7.00 13.59
C SER A 44 2.28 -6.38 12.54
N ALA A 45 2.85 -5.72 11.53
CA ALA A 45 2.09 -5.05 10.50
C ALA A 45 1.43 -6.09 9.59
N PRO A 46 0.16 -5.91 9.22
CA PRO A 46 -0.46 -6.74 8.22
C PRO A 46 0.36 -6.67 6.93
N SER A 47 0.77 -7.84 6.44
CA SER A 47 1.48 -7.97 5.17
C SER A 47 0.76 -8.90 4.23
N SER A 48 0.88 -8.66 2.93
CA SER A 48 0.32 -9.49 1.88
C SER A 48 1.27 -9.56 0.70
N LEU A 49 1.30 -10.68 0.00
CA LEU A 49 2.11 -10.84 -1.20
C LEU A 49 1.24 -10.66 -2.43
N THR A 50 1.68 -9.85 -3.38
CA THR A 50 0.97 -9.70 -4.66
C THR A 50 1.13 -10.95 -5.52
N ASN A 51 0.07 -11.31 -6.25
CA ASN A 51 0.11 -12.42 -7.20
C ASN A 51 0.73 -12.00 -8.55
N THR A 52 0.79 -12.92 -9.52
CA THR A 52 1.33 -12.65 -10.87
C THR A 52 0.61 -11.52 -11.62
N GLU A 53 -0.63 -11.23 -11.24
CA GLU A 53 -1.44 -10.14 -11.81
C GLU A 53 -1.34 -8.84 -10.99
N GLY A 54 -0.49 -8.78 -9.96
CA GLY A 54 -0.32 -7.62 -9.09
C GLY A 54 -1.46 -7.44 -8.08
N GLN A 55 -2.37 -8.41 -7.97
CA GLN A 55 -3.47 -8.36 -7.02
C GLN A 55 -2.97 -8.74 -5.63
N PHE A 56 -3.47 -8.06 -4.61
CA PHE A 56 -3.17 -8.34 -3.21
C PHE A 56 -4.44 -8.40 -2.39
N VAL A 57 -4.37 -9.14 -1.29
CA VAL A 57 -5.48 -9.33 -0.36
C VAL A 57 -4.95 -9.26 1.07
N PHE A 58 -5.42 -8.28 1.84
CA PHE A 58 -5.20 -8.22 3.28
C PHE A 58 -6.44 -8.72 4.01
N VAL A 59 -6.23 -9.71 4.88
CA VAL A 59 -7.27 -10.34 5.72
C VAL A 59 -6.98 -10.08 7.19
N ASN A 60 -8.02 -10.07 8.03
CA ASN A 60 -7.91 -9.85 9.48
C ASN A 60 -7.15 -8.55 9.85
N VAL A 61 -7.34 -7.50 9.07
CA VAL A 61 -6.77 -6.18 9.38
C VAL A 61 -7.67 -5.52 10.42
N GLU A 62 -7.06 -5.09 11.53
CA GLU A 62 -7.77 -4.32 12.55
C GLU A 62 -8.30 -3.01 11.96
N PRO A 63 -9.47 -2.52 12.42
CA PRO A 63 -9.98 -1.24 11.96
C PRO A 63 -9.03 -0.09 12.32
N GLY A 64 -8.85 0.85 11.39
CA GLY A 64 -8.01 2.02 11.53
C GLY A 64 -7.50 2.55 10.20
N THR A 65 -6.79 3.67 10.25
CA THR A 65 -6.17 4.28 9.06
C THR A 65 -4.79 3.68 8.83
N TYR A 66 -4.55 3.19 7.63
CA TYR A 66 -3.29 2.59 7.22
C TYR A 66 -2.77 3.22 5.93
N ALA A 67 -1.46 3.40 5.83
CA ALA A 67 -0.77 3.73 4.59
C ALA A 67 -0.22 2.44 3.99
N LEU A 68 -0.39 2.28 2.67
CA LEU A 68 0.18 1.16 1.95
C LEU A 68 1.67 1.41 1.72
N ILE A 69 2.51 0.44 2.08
CA ILE A 69 3.96 0.46 1.89
C ILE A 69 4.33 -0.73 1.01
N LEU A 70 5.12 -0.48 -0.02
CA LEU A 70 5.79 -1.53 -0.79
C LEU A 70 7.12 -1.86 -0.13
N GLU A 71 7.33 -3.13 0.18
CA GLU A 71 8.65 -3.66 0.49
C GLU A 71 9.33 -4.07 -0.81
N LEU A 72 10.39 -3.34 -1.16
CA LEU A 72 11.30 -3.70 -2.24
C LEU A 72 12.56 -4.31 -1.62
N PRO A 73 13.31 -5.15 -2.36
CA PRO A 73 14.54 -5.77 -1.87
C PRO A 73 15.59 -4.76 -1.36
N MET A 74 15.52 -3.52 -1.85
CA MET A 74 16.51 -2.47 -1.57
C MET A 74 15.98 -1.40 -0.59
N ALA A 75 14.67 -1.26 -0.45
CA ALA A 75 14.03 -0.21 0.35
C ALA A 75 12.54 -0.50 0.58
N ALA A 76 11.96 0.07 1.63
CA ALA A 76 10.51 0.18 1.77
C ALA A 76 10.05 1.58 1.34
N MET A 77 8.98 1.67 0.57
CA MET A 77 8.48 2.93 0.04
C MET A 77 6.98 3.05 0.23
N LEU A 78 6.51 4.27 0.51
CA LEU A 78 5.09 4.55 0.57
C LEU A 78 4.49 4.43 -0.84
N ALA A 79 3.39 3.70 -0.94
CA ALA A 79 2.67 3.51 -2.18
C ALA A 79 2.02 4.85 -2.56
N HIS A 80 2.58 5.50 -3.57
CA HIS A 80 2.08 6.75 -4.12
C HIS A 80 1.50 6.48 -5.50
N ASP A 81 0.19 6.74 -5.64
CA ASP A 81 -0.52 6.57 -6.90
C ASP A 81 -0.17 7.72 -7.85
N GLN A 82 0.55 7.41 -8.92
CA GLN A 82 0.97 8.36 -9.95
C GLN A 82 -0.18 8.88 -10.80
N VAL A 83 -1.25 8.11 -10.95
CA VAL A 83 -2.41 8.51 -11.76
C VAL A 83 -3.31 9.45 -10.96
N ALA A 84 -3.51 9.14 -9.68
CA ALA A 84 -4.30 9.96 -8.78
C ALA A 84 -3.51 11.07 -8.05
N ASP A 85 -2.18 11.10 -8.23
CA ASP A 85 -1.22 12.03 -7.59
C ASP A 85 -1.42 12.12 -6.07
N ARG A 86 -1.54 10.96 -5.42
CA ARG A 86 -1.82 10.87 -3.97
C ARG A 86 -1.25 9.63 -3.32
N ASP A 87 -0.96 9.76 -2.04
CA ASP A 87 -0.57 8.66 -1.17
C ASP A 87 -1.75 7.69 -0.97
N VAL A 88 -1.45 6.39 -1.04
CA VAL A 88 -2.45 5.34 -0.86
C VAL A 88 -2.68 5.12 0.63
N ILE A 89 -3.63 5.89 1.16
CA ILE A 89 -4.10 5.80 2.53
C ILE A 89 -5.50 5.19 2.52
N VAL A 90 -5.70 4.18 3.35
CA VAL A 90 -6.94 3.42 3.45
C VAL A 90 -7.46 3.46 4.88
N ASP A 91 -8.76 3.71 5.02
CA ASP A 91 -9.46 3.54 6.29
C ASP A 91 -10.11 2.17 6.30
N VAL A 92 -9.59 1.27 7.13
CA VAL A 92 -10.12 -0.07 7.31
C VAL A 92 -11.19 -0.01 8.38
N VAL A 93 -12.39 -0.50 8.05
CA VAL A 93 -13.51 -0.67 8.99
C VAL A 93 -13.69 -2.15 9.28
N ALA A 94 -14.01 -2.48 10.53
CA ALA A 94 -14.24 -3.87 10.93
C ALA A 94 -15.44 -4.44 10.18
N ASP A 95 -15.31 -5.70 9.74
CA ASP A 95 -16.34 -6.42 8.98
C ASP A 95 -16.63 -5.84 7.58
N GLU A 96 -15.77 -4.95 7.07
CA GLU A 96 -15.90 -4.36 5.74
C GLU A 96 -14.74 -4.78 4.80
N VAL A 97 -15.09 -5.08 3.55
CA VAL A 97 -14.11 -5.33 2.50
C VAL A 97 -13.83 -4.02 1.77
N VAL A 98 -12.71 -3.39 2.11
CA VAL A 98 -12.25 -2.20 1.39
C VAL A 98 -11.61 -2.61 0.06
N GLU A 99 -12.17 -2.16 -1.05
CA GLU A 99 -11.64 -2.35 -2.40
C GLU A 99 -10.92 -1.07 -2.85
N LEU A 100 -9.60 -1.14 -3.03
CA LEU A 100 -8.79 -0.02 -3.52
C LEU A 100 -8.84 0.15 -5.05
N GLY A 101 -9.24 -0.89 -5.78
CA GLY A 101 -9.14 -0.91 -7.24
C GLY A 101 -7.70 -1.01 -7.73
N GLU A 102 -7.41 -0.36 -8.86
CA GLU A 102 -6.08 -0.32 -9.48
C GLU A 102 -5.28 0.87 -8.96
N VAL A 103 -4.06 0.61 -8.49
CA VAL A 103 -3.14 1.59 -7.92
C VAL A 103 -1.87 1.61 -8.76
N SER A 104 -1.56 2.77 -9.34
CA SER A 104 -0.41 2.94 -10.23
C SER A 104 0.81 3.45 -9.47
N LEU A 105 1.81 2.59 -9.27
CA LEU A 105 2.98 2.92 -8.47
C LEU A 105 4.21 3.11 -9.34
N GLU A 106 4.97 4.16 -9.06
CA GLU A 106 6.31 4.33 -9.62
C GLU A 106 7.35 3.67 -8.72
N ILE A 107 7.99 2.62 -9.23
CA ILE A 107 9.08 1.92 -8.53
C ILE A 107 10.41 2.41 -9.11
N PRO A 108 11.23 3.16 -8.35
CA PRO A 108 12.55 3.60 -8.80
C PRO A 108 13.46 2.41 -9.06
N HIS A 109 14.39 2.59 -9.99
CA HIS A 109 15.22 1.53 -10.56
C HIS A 109 16.54 1.32 -9.82
#